data_AF-A0A8S1E3D1-F1
#
_entry.id   AF-A0A8S1E3D1-F1
#
_cell.length_a   1.000
_cell.length_b   1.000
_cell.length_c   1.000
_cell.angle_alpha   90.00
_cell.angle_beta   90.00
_cell.angle_gamma   90.00
#
_symmetry.space_group_name_H-M   'P 1'
#
loop_
_entity.id
_entity.type
_entity.pdbx_description
1 polymer ?
#
loop_
_entity_poly.entity_id
_entity_poly.type
_entity_poly.pdbx_seq_one_letter_code
_entity_poly.pdbx_strand_id
1 'polypeptide(L)'
;MQSENKSVFVAYFLWLVGGLFGLHHLYLRRDLQAFLTASTLGGYFGVGWLRDLVRIPEYVSDCNEDKDYLEKLTTRFKEHAKPPFSSIRFMSMVLVSYIWSCIFWMAIPEDEVGGINFRPLIYLTPIPCALGVWAVGNVGRERGAIWWPLGIAFATTPVLWFWDDGTWFTAMTFCSSFGFDTLAKQWRKTYPKKRSLRSRILVLSFCTLLYCGLFTSYLYFNGKITDSDGEEIKFQDAVHHFFTSPWWLDLKQSLVDTWTFAQHHGWAEVWKQIIDLSDPHGEINAHKVGYSS
;
A
#
# COMPACT_ATOMS: atom_id res chain seq x y z
N MET A 1 -15.58 31.30 -2.99
CA MET A 1 -15.45 30.27 -4.05
C MET A 1 -16.07 28.98 -3.54
N GLN A 2 -17.38 28.79 -3.75
CA GLN A 2 -18.07 27.54 -3.46
C GLN A 2 -17.37 26.44 -4.27
N SER A 3 -16.86 25.40 -3.62
CA SER A 3 -16.30 24.28 -4.39
C SER A 3 -17.45 23.46 -4.93
N GLU A 4 -17.44 23.18 -6.23
CA GLU A 4 -18.34 22.20 -6.83
C GLU A 4 -18.44 20.94 -5.97
N ASN A 5 -19.66 20.50 -5.75
CA ASN A 5 -19.96 19.27 -5.02
C ASN A 5 -19.32 18.07 -5.73
N LYS A 6 -18.81 17.13 -4.94
CA LYS A 6 -18.27 15.87 -5.42
C LYS A 6 -19.41 14.95 -5.85
N SER A 7 -19.21 14.26 -6.96
CA SER A 7 -20.16 13.33 -7.54
C SER A 7 -19.87 11.91 -7.08
N VAL A 8 -20.92 11.19 -6.70
CA VAL A 8 -20.87 9.76 -6.37
C VAL A 8 -20.42 8.94 -7.58
N PHE A 9 -20.92 9.27 -8.77
CA PHE A 9 -20.55 8.57 -10.01
C PHE A 9 -19.05 8.68 -10.30
N VAL A 10 -18.49 9.88 -10.19
CA VAL A 10 -17.04 10.10 -10.38
C VAL A 10 -16.23 9.34 -9.33
N ALA A 11 -16.70 9.31 -8.09
CA ALA A 11 -16.04 8.54 -7.02
C ALA A 11 -16.00 7.04 -7.32
N TYR A 12 -17.09 6.44 -7.82
CA TYR A 12 -17.11 5.04 -8.24
C TYR A 12 -16.25 4.76 -9.48
N PHE A 13 -16.26 5.64 -10.46
CA PHE A 13 -15.38 5.52 -11.63
C PHE A 13 -13.90 5.49 -11.21
N LEU A 14 -13.49 6.41 -10.34
CA LEU A 14 -12.12 6.45 -9.81
C LEU A 14 -11.79 5.25 -8.93
N TRP A 15 -12.77 4.73 -8.18
CA TRP A 15 -12.63 3.50 -7.40
C TRP A 15 -12.39 2.28 -8.29
N LEU A 16 -13.05 2.19 -9.45
CA LEU A 16 -12.85 1.09 -10.39
C LEU A 16 -11.48 1.15 -11.07
N VAL A 17 -11.09 2.33 -11.59
CA VAL A 17 -9.87 2.47 -12.42
C VAL A 17 -8.60 2.50 -11.58
N GLY A 18 -8.62 3.10 -10.38
CA GLY A 18 -7.44 3.23 -9.53
C GLY A 18 -7.75 3.23 -8.05
N GLY A 19 -8.85 2.58 -7.64
CA GLY A 19 -9.22 2.49 -6.23
C GLY A 19 -8.22 1.70 -5.39
N LEU A 20 -7.51 0.72 -5.98
CA LEU A 20 -6.41 0.02 -5.30
C LEU A 20 -5.27 0.97 -4.87
N PHE A 21 -5.09 2.08 -5.60
CA PHE A 21 -4.13 3.14 -5.27
C PHE A 21 -4.78 4.34 -4.58
N GLY A 22 -6.08 4.26 -4.23
CA GLY A 22 -6.78 5.29 -3.47
C GLY A 22 -7.20 6.54 -4.27
N LEU A 23 -7.36 6.45 -5.61
CA LEU A 23 -7.75 7.61 -6.42
C LEU A 23 -9.09 8.24 -6.00
N HIS A 24 -10.09 7.43 -5.63
CA HIS A 24 -11.37 7.92 -5.11
C HIS A 24 -11.21 8.67 -3.78
N HIS A 25 -10.30 8.23 -2.91
CA HIS A 25 -9.99 8.96 -1.67
C HIS A 25 -9.33 10.31 -1.96
N LEU A 26 -8.44 10.40 -2.95
CA LEU A 26 -7.85 11.67 -3.38
C LEU A 26 -8.91 12.62 -3.93
N TYR A 27 -9.86 12.14 -4.72
CA TYR A 27 -10.97 12.95 -5.22
C TYR A 27 -11.82 13.52 -4.08
N LEU A 28 -12.07 12.71 -3.06
CA LEU A 28 -12.85 13.05 -1.85
C LEU A 28 -12.03 13.76 -0.77
N ARG A 29 -10.79 14.19 -1.08
CA ARG A 29 -9.90 14.93 -0.17
C ARG A 29 -9.52 14.17 1.11
N ARG A 30 -9.52 12.84 1.04
CA ARG A 30 -9.13 11.92 2.12
C ARG A 30 -7.69 11.45 1.90
N ASP A 31 -6.76 12.38 1.79
CA ASP A 31 -5.35 12.13 1.39
C ASP A 31 -4.67 11.06 2.24
N LEU A 32 -4.88 11.08 3.55
CA LEU A 32 -4.32 10.09 4.48
C LEU A 32 -4.87 8.69 4.20
N GLN A 33 -6.18 8.58 3.92
CA GLN A 33 -6.80 7.31 3.56
C GLN A 33 -6.32 6.84 2.18
N ALA A 34 -6.11 7.75 1.23
CA ALA A 34 -5.54 7.41 -0.08
C ALA A 34 -4.14 6.79 0.06
N PHE A 35 -3.26 7.43 0.84
CA PHE A 35 -1.92 6.91 1.09
C PHE A 35 -1.95 5.56 1.81
N LEU A 36 -2.83 5.40 2.81
CA LEU A 36 -3.02 4.11 3.49
C LEU A 36 -3.48 3.02 2.53
N THR A 37 -4.45 3.31 1.65
CA THR A 37 -4.93 2.37 0.64
C THR A 37 -3.80 1.97 -0.32
N ALA A 38 -3.02 2.93 -0.82
CA ALA A 38 -1.89 2.65 -1.72
C ALA A 38 -0.77 1.85 -1.04
N SER A 39 -0.34 2.26 0.16
CA SER A 39 0.72 1.60 0.96
C SER A 39 0.32 0.24 1.56
N THR A 40 -0.89 -0.25 1.30
CA THR A 40 -1.35 -1.56 1.75
C THR A 40 -2.01 -2.35 0.60
N LEU A 41 -1.73 -1.96 -0.65
CA LEU A 41 -2.24 -2.59 -1.86
C LEU A 41 -3.77 -2.74 -1.86
N GLY A 42 -4.48 -1.62 -1.86
CA GLY A 42 -5.94 -1.59 -1.87
C GLY A 42 -6.58 -1.75 -0.48
N GLY A 43 -5.84 -1.46 0.60
CA GLY A 43 -6.35 -1.61 1.97
C GLY A 43 -6.38 -3.07 2.41
N TYR A 44 -5.22 -3.72 2.49
CA TYR A 44 -5.05 -5.15 2.78
C TYR A 44 -5.46 -6.03 1.60
N PHE A 45 -4.66 -6.00 0.53
CA PHE A 45 -4.84 -6.85 -0.65
C PHE A 45 -6.27 -6.78 -1.21
N GLY A 46 -6.83 -5.56 -1.28
CA GLY A 46 -8.15 -5.28 -1.85
C GLY A 46 -9.36 -5.36 -0.89
N VAL A 47 -9.21 -5.76 0.38
CA VAL A 47 -10.35 -5.80 1.32
C VAL A 47 -10.93 -4.40 1.59
N GLY A 48 -10.06 -3.41 1.80
CA GLY A 48 -10.45 -2.02 1.97
C GLY A 48 -11.10 -1.44 0.71
N TRP A 49 -10.59 -1.81 -0.46
CA TRP A 49 -11.18 -1.48 -1.76
C TRP A 49 -12.61 -2.04 -1.89
N LEU A 50 -12.85 -3.30 -1.52
CA LEU A 50 -14.20 -3.88 -1.50
C LEU A 50 -15.13 -3.17 -0.51
N ARG A 51 -14.63 -2.89 0.71
CA ARG A 51 -15.40 -2.16 1.73
C ARG A 51 -15.83 -0.78 1.25
N ASP A 52 -14.99 -0.11 0.47
CA ASP A 52 -15.28 1.22 -0.03
C ASP A 52 -16.48 1.25 -0.99
N LEU A 53 -16.83 0.12 -1.64
CA LEU A 53 -18.05 0.01 -2.46
C LEU A 53 -19.30 0.46 -1.70
N VAL A 54 -19.42 0.12 -0.42
CA VAL A 54 -20.58 0.48 0.41
C VAL A 54 -20.41 1.86 1.05
N ARG A 55 -19.16 2.34 1.20
CA ARG A 55 -18.84 3.57 1.94
C ARG A 55 -18.72 4.82 1.09
N ILE A 56 -18.51 4.69 -0.22
CA ILE A 56 -18.37 5.83 -1.15
C ILE A 56 -19.51 6.86 -1.01
N PRO A 57 -20.80 6.48 -0.93
CA PRO A 57 -21.88 7.45 -0.76
C PRO A 57 -21.72 8.28 0.51
N GLU A 58 -21.40 7.63 1.63
CA GLU A 58 -21.14 8.31 2.92
C GLU A 58 -19.91 9.23 2.83
N TYR A 59 -18.85 8.83 2.12
CA TYR A 59 -17.67 9.66 1.93
C TYR A 59 -17.92 10.90 1.07
N VAL A 60 -18.78 10.77 0.06
CA VAL A 60 -19.20 11.90 -0.79
C VAL A 60 -20.03 12.87 0.04
N SER A 61 -21.02 12.39 0.81
CA SER A 61 -21.83 13.25 1.68
C SER A 61 -21.02 13.93 2.77
N ASP A 62 -20.02 13.25 3.35
CA ASP A 62 -19.07 13.85 4.29
C ASP A 62 -18.21 14.95 3.64
N CYS A 63 -17.75 14.73 2.40
CA CYS A 63 -16.94 15.70 1.66
C CYS A 63 -17.75 16.91 1.17
N ASN A 64 -19.02 16.73 0.85
CA ASN A 64 -19.94 17.78 0.40
C ASN A 64 -20.59 18.53 1.57
N GLU A 65 -20.47 18.00 2.80
CA GLU A 65 -21.12 18.54 3.99
C GLU A 65 -22.65 18.58 3.83
N ASP A 66 -23.23 17.50 3.27
CA ASP A 66 -24.67 17.35 3.06
C ASP A 66 -25.45 17.51 4.38
N LYS A 67 -26.60 18.19 4.35
CA LYS A 67 -27.41 18.49 5.54
C LYS A 67 -27.76 17.23 6.35
N ASP A 68 -28.31 16.21 5.68
CA ASP A 68 -28.71 14.95 6.31
C ASP A 68 -27.52 14.23 6.97
N TYR A 69 -26.32 14.34 6.38
CA TYR A 69 -25.10 13.76 6.94
C TYR A 69 -24.67 14.53 8.19
N LEU A 70 -24.67 15.87 8.15
CA LEU A 70 -24.30 16.72 9.27
C LEU A 70 -25.27 16.58 10.45
N GLU A 71 -26.57 16.41 10.20
CA GLU A 71 -27.56 16.13 11.23
C GLU A 71 -27.25 14.82 11.95
N LYS A 72 -27.04 13.72 11.20
CA LYS A 72 -26.64 12.42 11.78
C LYS A 72 -25.32 12.51 12.54
N LEU A 73 -24.36 13.29 12.06
CA LEU A 73 -23.07 13.50 12.73
C LEU A 73 -23.23 14.30 14.03
N THR A 74 -24.08 15.32 14.01
CA THR A 74 -24.37 16.16 15.18
C THR A 74 -25.07 15.37 16.26
N THR A 75 -26.00 14.49 15.90
CA THR A 75 -26.63 13.54 16.84
C THR A 75 -25.58 12.63 17.48
N ARG A 76 -24.67 12.03 16.69
CA ARG A 76 -23.58 11.20 17.22
C ARG A 76 -22.64 11.96 18.18
N PHE A 77 -22.36 13.24 17.90
CA PHE A 77 -21.55 14.07 18.80
C PHE A 77 -22.24 14.39 20.13
N LYS A 78 -23.58 14.42 20.15
CA LYS A 78 -24.37 14.60 21.38
C LYS A 78 -24.46 13.32 22.19
N GLU A 79 -24.63 12.18 21.53
CA GLU A 79 -24.75 10.86 22.16
C GLU A 79 -23.42 10.37 22.77
N HIS A 80 -22.30 10.68 22.12
CA HIS A 80 -20.99 10.17 22.52
C HIS A 80 -19.96 11.28 22.70
N ALA A 81 -19.50 11.50 23.93
CA ALA A 81 -18.45 12.46 24.24
C ALA A 81 -17.12 12.16 23.49
N LYS A 82 -16.84 10.88 23.24
CA LYS A 82 -15.70 10.39 22.45
C LYS A 82 -16.17 9.41 21.36
N PRO A 83 -15.44 9.27 20.25
CA PRO A 83 -15.82 8.28 19.24
C PRO A 83 -15.88 6.87 19.84
N PRO A 84 -16.94 6.08 19.55
CA PRO A 84 -17.05 4.72 20.06
C PRO A 84 -15.92 3.84 19.54
N PHE A 85 -15.69 2.70 20.18
CA PHE A 85 -14.73 1.71 19.70
C PHE A 85 -15.21 1.13 18.35
N SER A 86 -14.29 1.00 17.40
CA SER A 86 -14.58 0.39 16.09
C SER A 86 -13.57 -0.72 15.82
N SER A 87 -14.04 -1.96 15.78
CA SER A 87 -13.17 -3.12 15.56
C SER A 87 -12.45 -3.05 14.21
N ILE A 88 -13.12 -2.55 13.16
CA ILE A 88 -12.51 -2.38 11.84
C ILE A 88 -11.36 -1.38 11.90
N ARG A 89 -11.56 -0.24 12.58
CA ARG A 89 -10.52 0.78 12.73
C ARG A 89 -9.37 0.30 13.60
N PHE A 90 -9.68 -0.36 14.72
CA PHE A 90 -8.69 -0.92 15.61
C PHE A 90 -7.83 -1.96 14.90
N MET A 91 -8.45 -2.91 14.20
CA MET A 91 -7.73 -3.90 13.40
C MET A 91 -6.91 -3.24 12.30
N SER A 92 -7.42 -2.18 11.67
CA SER A 92 -6.65 -1.43 10.68
C SER A 92 -5.43 -0.74 11.31
N MET A 93 -5.53 -0.20 12.52
CA MET A 93 -4.39 0.39 13.24
C MET A 93 -3.31 -0.67 13.49
N VAL A 94 -3.70 -1.84 13.99
CA VAL A 94 -2.79 -2.97 14.25
C VAL A 94 -2.13 -3.43 12.94
N LEU A 95 -2.91 -3.71 11.90
CA LEU A 95 -2.36 -4.27 10.66
C LEU A 95 -1.49 -3.26 9.89
N VAL A 96 -1.88 -1.98 9.78
CA VAL A 96 -1.02 -0.97 9.12
C VAL A 96 0.27 -0.77 9.90
N SER A 97 0.18 -0.64 11.23
CA SER A 97 1.36 -0.44 12.07
C SER A 97 2.31 -1.64 12.00
N TYR A 98 1.79 -2.86 11.95
CA TYR A 98 2.57 -4.08 11.73
C TYR A 98 3.28 -4.04 10.37
N ILE A 99 2.53 -3.87 9.27
CA ILE A 99 3.10 -3.83 7.91
C ILE A 99 4.20 -2.77 7.79
N TRP A 100 3.95 -1.54 8.24
CA TRP A 100 4.93 -0.46 8.14
C TRP A 100 6.17 -0.72 9.00
N SER A 101 6.00 -1.31 10.18
CA SER A 101 7.12 -1.72 11.03
C SER A 101 7.94 -2.83 10.39
N CYS A 102 7.30 -3.82 9.75
CA CYS A 102 7.98 -4.89 9.06
C CYS A 102 8.75 -4.37 7.84
N ILE A 103 8.15 -3.50 7.03
CA ILE A 103 8.83 -2.89 5.88
C ILE A 103 10.06 -2.11 6.34
N PHE A 104 9.94 -1.34 7.43
CA PHE A 104 11.08 -0.62 7.99
C PHE A 104 12.18 -1.55 8.47
N TRP A 105 11.83 -2.61 9.22
CA TRP A 105 12.79 -3.60 9.70
C TRP A 105 13.51 -4.31 8.54
N MET A 106 12.76 -4.78 7.55
CA MET A 106 13.30 -5.46 6.36
C MET A 106 14.15 -4.54 5.49
N ALA A 107 13.94 -3.23 5.54
CA ALA A 107 14.71 -2.26 4.78
C ALA A 107 16.11 -2.00 5.36
N ILE A 108 16.38 -2.38 6.62
CA ILE A 108 17.68 -2.19 7.28
C ILE A 108 18.64 -3.28 6.80
N PRO A 109 19.81 -2.93 6.21
CA PRO A 109 20.78 -3.90 5.71
C PRO A 109 21.17 -4.96 6.75
N GLU A 110 21.21 -6.22 6.32
CA GLU A 110 21.62 -7.33 7.18
C GLU A 110 23.13 -7.34 7.43
N ASP A 111 23.87 -7.09 6.36
CA ASP A 111 25.32 -7.05 6.28
C ASP A 111 25.84 -5.61 6.49
N GLU A 112 27.13 -5.47 6.78
CA GLU A 112 27.78 -4.16 6.81
C GLU A 112 27.84 -3.53 5.42
N VAL A 113 27.46 -2.26 5.33
CA VAL A 113 27.50 -1.48 4.09
C VAL A 113 28.62 -0.47 4.21
N GLY A 114 29.70 -0.68 3.45
CA GLY A 114 30.88 0.19 3.52
C GLY A 114 31.60 0.16 4.88
N GLY A 115 31.54 -0.97 5.59
CA GLY A 115 32.12 -1.14 6.94
C GLY A 115 31.30 -0.53 8.07
N ILE A 116 30.05 -0.10 7.80
CA ILE A 116 29.12 0.42 8.81
C ILE A 116 28.01 -0.59 9.04
N ASN A 117 27.81 -0.95 10.32
CA ASN A 117 26.71 -1.80 10.75
C ASN A 117 25.44 -0.96 11.04
N PHE A 118 24.40 -1.15 10.24
CA PHE A 118 23.13 -0.43 10.36
C PHE A 118 22.09 -1.12 11.26
N ARG A 119 22.37 -2.33 11.77
CA ARG A 119 21.43 -3.09 12.61
C ARG A 119 20.90 -2.33 13.84
N PRO A 120 21.66 -1.45 14.52
CA PRO A 120 21.11 -0.67 15.64
C PRO A 120 19.89 0.19 15.29
N LEU A 121 19.65 0.51 14.01
CA LEU A 121 18.44 1.23 13.58
C LEU A 121 17.14 0.47 13.87
N ILE A 122 17.22 -0.84 14.13
CA ILE A 122 16.07 -1.66 14.53
C ILE A 122 15.35 -1.08 15.76
N TYR A 123 16.07 -0.45 16.70
CA TYR A 123 15.45 0.18 17.87
C TYR A 123 14.56 1.39 17.53
N LEU A 124 14.57 1.86 16.28
CA LEU A 124 13.69 2.92 15.77
C LEU A 124 12.37 2.38 15.18
N THR A 125 12.18 1.06 15.09
CA THR A 125 10.93 0.42 14.63
C THR A 125 9.64 0.88 15.36
N PRO A 126 9.67 1.31 16.64
CA PRO A 126 8.51 1.95 17.27
C PRO A 126 7.97 3.18 16.54
N ILE A 127 8.80 3.89 15.74
CA ILE A 127 8.40 5.08 14.97
C ILE A 127 7.40 4.72 13.85
N PRO A 128 7.71 3.83 12.88
CA PRO A 128 6.75 3.43 11.85
C PRO A 128 5.50 2.77 12.43
N CYS A 129 5.62 2.04 13.55
CA CYS A 129 4.46 1.52 14.27
C CYS A 129 3.50 2.65 14.68
N ALA A 130 4.01 3.64 15.42
CA ALA A 130 3.23 4.76 15.91
C ALA A 130 2.64 5.61 14.77
N LEU A 131 3.40 5.78 13.67
CA LEU A 131 2.92 6.46 12.46
C LEU A 131 1.76 5.70 11.81
N GLY A 132 1.82 4.37 11.73
CA GLY A 132 0.73 3.54 11.21
C GLY A 132 -0.55 3.65 12.04
N VAL A 133 -0.42 3.56 13.37
CA VAL A 133 -1.54 3.75 14.31
C VAL A 133 -2.13 5.15 14.16
N TRP A 134 -1.28 6.17 14.23
CA TRP A 134 -1.68 7.57 14.13
C TRP A 134 -2.36 7.87 12.79
N ALA A 135 -1.82 7.36 11.68
CA ALA A 135 -2.36 7.56 10.35
C ALA A 135 -3.79 7.03 10.24
N VAL A 136 -4.01 5.77 10.62
CA VAL A 136 -5.35 5.16 10.58
C VAL A 136 -6.31 5.85 11.56
N GLY A 137 -5.85 6.15 12.78
CA GLY A 137 -6.64 6.79 13.82
C GLY A 137 -7.07 8.23 13.48
N ASN A 138 -6.38 8.90 12.57
CA ASN A 138 -6.70 10.26 12.13
C ASN A 138 -7.47 10.32 10.79
N VAL A 139 -8.00 9.18 10.31
CA VAL A 139 -8.85 9.13 9.11
C VAL A 139 -10.26 9.63 9.40
N GLY A 140 -10.74 10.56 8.56
CA GLY A 140 -12.13 11.04 8.60
C GLY A 140 -12.43 11.98 9.77
N ARG A 141 -13.54 11.71 10.47
CA ARG A 141 -14.07 12.54 11.57
C ARG A 141 -13.48 12.21 12.95
N GLU A 142 -12.40 11.44 13.01
CA GLU A 142 -11.66 11.20 14.25
C GLU A 142 -10.25 11.77 14.13
N ARG A 143 -9.65 12.07 15.29
CA ARG A 143 -8.29 12.57 15.40
C ARG A 143 -7.68 12.16 16.74
N GLY A 144 -6.36 12.17 16.80
CA GLY A 144 -5.62 11.95 18.04
C GLY A 144 -4.15 12.30 17.88
N ALA A 145 -3.50 12.63 18.99
CA ALA A 145 -2.07 12.93 19.01
C ALA A 145 -1.22 11.67 18.80
N ILE A 146 -0.07 11.81 18.15
CA ILE A 146 0.88 10.71 17.93
C ILE A 146 1.66 10.32 19.19
N TRP A 147 1.74 11.21 20.18
CA TRP A 147 2.59 11.01 21.36
C TRP A 147 2.22 9.78 22.19
N TRP A 148 0.92 9.46 22.29
CA TRP A 148 0.45 8.27 23.00
C TRP A 148 0.89 6.96 22.33
N PRO A 149 0.55 6.68 21.05
CA PRO A 149 1.03 5.46 20.40
C PRO A 149 2.56 5.44 20.29
N LEU A 150 3.23 6.57 20.14
CA LEU A 150 4.71 6.63 20.09
C LEU A 150 5.35 6.22 21.42
N GLY A 151 4.92 6.84 22.52
CA GLY A 151 5.45 6.52 23.85
C GLY A 151 5.19 5.07 24.23
N ILE A 152 3.99 4.56 23.93
CA ILE A 152 3.63 3.16 24.19
C ILE A 152 4.45 2.21 23.33
N ALA A 153 4.64 2.50 22.04
CA ALA A 153 5.48 1.67 21.17
C ALA A 153 6.90 1.55 21.73
N PHE A 154 7.53 2.66 22.13
CA PHE A 154 8.86 2.62 22.76
C PHE A 154 8.86 1.92 24.11
N ALA A 155 7.80 2.06 24.92
CA ALA A 155 7.68 1.38 26.20
C ALA A 155 7.58 -0.15 26.06
N THR A 156 7.22 -0.68 24.89
CA THR A 156 7.23 -2.13 24.62
C THR A 156 8.59 -2.68 24.23
N THR A 157 9.61 -1.84 23.98
CA THR A 157 10.97 -2.28 23.57
C THR A 157 11.60 -3.32 24.51
N PRO A 158 11.44 -3.25 25.85
CA PRO A 158 11.99 -4.27 26.75
C PRO A 158 11.48 -5.69 26.52
N VAL A 159 10.38 -5.89 25.78
CA VAL A 159 9.89 -7.23 25.41
C VAL A 159 10.93 -8.00 24.60
N LEU A 160 11.76 -7.32 23.80
CA LEU A 160 12.87 -7.91 23.03
C LEU A 160 13.92 -8.59 23.91
N TRP A 161 14.01 -8.25 25.20
CA TRP A 161 14.97 -8.90 26.11
C TRP A 161 14.48 -10.23 26.66
N PHE A 162 13.18 -10.50 26.58
CA PHE A 162 12.55 -11.66 27.19
C PHE A 162 11.87 -12.58 26.18
N TRP A 163 11.53 -12.08 24.99
CA TRP A 163 10.74 -12.78 23.97
C TRP A 163 11.30 -12.52 22.56
N ASP A 164 10.77 -13.26 21.59
CA ASP A 164 11.11 -13.12 20.18
C ASP A 164 10.55 -11.85 19.54
N ASP A 165 11.09 -11.51 18.37
CA ASP A 165 10.71 -10.34 17.58
C ASP A 165 9.21 -10.32 17.26
N GLY A 166 8.61 -11.47 16.93
CA GLY A 166 7.19 -11.57 16.60
C GLY A 166 6.29 -11.23 17.79
N THR A 167 6.65 -11.69 18.99
CA THR A 167 5.97 -11.34 20.23
C THR A 167 6.08 -9.84 20.52
N TRP A 168 7.27 -9.25 20.34
CA TRP A 168 7.45 -7.81 20.50
C TRP A 168 6.63 -7.00 19.50
N PHE A 169 6.65 -7.33 18.20
CA PHE A 169 5.84 -6.65 17.18
C PHE A 169 4.36 -6.70 17.51
N THR A 170 3.87 -7.85 17.97
CA THR A 170 2.47 -8.02 18.37
C THR A 170 2.14 -7.15 19.57
N ALA A 171 2.93 -7.21 20.65
CA ALA A 171 2.74 -6.38 21.83
C ALA A 171 2.78 -4.87 21.49
N MET A 172 3.77 -4.45 20.70
CA MET A 172 3.98 -3.07 20.27
C MET A 172 2.77 -2.53 19.50
N THR A 173 2.30 -3.25 18.49
CA THR A 173 1.21 -2.81 17.60
C THR A 173 -0.15 -2.80 18.32
N PHE A 174 -0.45 -3.83 19.12
CA PHE A 174 -1.68 -3.90 19.90
C PHE A 174 -1.74 -2.84 21.01
N CYS A 175 -0.69 -2.74 21.84
CA CYS A 175 -0.66 -1.77 22.94
C CYS A 175 -0.73 -0.34 22.42
N SER A 176 -0.01 -0.02 21.33
CA SER A 176 -0.03 1.32 20.73
C SER A 176 -1.40 1.66 20.14
N SER A 177 -2.04 0.70 19.46
CA SER A 177 -3.39 0.86 18.91
C SER A 177 -4.42 1.06 20.02
N PHE A 178 -4.32 0.29 21.10
CA PHE A 178 -5.20 0.39 22.26
C PHE A 178 -5.00 1.71 23.00
N GLY A 179 -3.75 2.13 23.19
CA GLY A 179 -3.40 3.41 23.78
C GLY A 179 -3.92 4.61 22.98
N PHE A 180 -3.82 4.57 21.65
CA PHE A 180 -4.42 5.60 20.81
C PHE A 180 -5.94 5.65 20.98
N ASP A 181 -6.62 4.50 20.92
CA ASP A 181 -8.08 4.42 21.01
C ASP A 181 -8.61 4.91 22.37
N THR A 182 -7.90 4.59 23.45
CA THR A 182 -8.32 4.90 24.82
C THR A 182 -7.92 6.30 25.27
N LEU A 183 -6.71 6.77 24.93
CA LEU A 183 -6.12 7.98 25.50
C LEU A 183 -6.05 9.15 24.51
N ALA A 184 -5.89 8.88 23.22
CA ALA A 184 -5.66 9.93 22.21
C ALA A 184 -6.90 10.29 21.38
N LYS A 185 -7.81 9.32 21.18
CA LYS A 185 -8.92 9.41 20.23
C LYS A 185 -9.97 10.45 20.64
N GLN A 186 -10.25 11.37 19.73
CA GLN A 186 -11.22 12.44 19.90
C GLN A 186 -11.99 12.70 18.60
N TRP A 187 -13.18 13.29 18.73
CA TRP A 187 -13.95 13.75 17.59
C TRP A 187 -13.25 14.92 16.88
N ARG A 188 -13.29 14.89 15.55
CA ARG A 188 -12.96 16.02 14.69
C ARG A 188 -14.25 16.76 14.32
N LYS A 189 -14.56 17.80 15.11
CA LYS A 189 -15.80 18.58 14.99
C LYS A 189 -15.88 19.42 13.71
N THR A 190 -14.74 19.90 13.20
CA THR A 190 -14.66 20.75 12.00
C THR A 190 -13.91 20.04 10.89
N TYR A 191 -14.37 20.21 9.64
CA TYR A 191 -13.63 19.68 8.50
C TYR A 191 -12.30 20.44 8.37
N PRO A 192 -11.16 19.75 8.13
CA PRO A 192 -9.89 20.42 7.94
C PRO A 192 -9.95 21.40 6.77
N LYS A 193 -9.30 22.56 6.92
CA LYS A 193 -9.23 23.57 5.85
C LYS A 193 -8.73 22.93 4.55
N LYS A 194 -9.38 23.26 3.43
CA LYS A 194 -9.03 22.75 2.10
C LYS A 194 -7.57 23.12 1.80
N ARG A 195 -6.71 22.11 1.67
CA ARG A 195 -5.31 22.29 1.26
C ARG A 195 -5.24 22.53 -0.26
N SER A 196 -4.25 23.30 -0.69
CA SER A 196 -3.98 23.49 -2.12
C SER A 196 -3.57 22.16 -2.77
N LEU A 197 -3.91 21.98 -4.05
CA LEU A 197 -3.55 20.76 -4.79
C LEU A 197 -2.03 20.53 -4.77
N ARG A 198 -1.24 21.60 -4.92
CA ARG A 198 0.24 21.54 -4.84
C ARG A 198 0.72 20.99 -3.50
N SER A 199 0.19 21.48 -2.38
CA SER A 199 0.57 20.99 -1.05
C SER A 199 0.22 19.52 -0.85
N ARG A 200 -0.94 19.08 -1.35
CA ARG A 200 -1.37 17.68 -1.27
C ARG A 200 -0.45 16.77 -2.08
N ILE A 201 -0.14 17.15 -3.32
CA ILE A 201 0.78 16.41 -4.19
C ILE A 201 2.16 16.34 -3.55
N LEU A 202 2.73 17.45 -3.09
CA LEU A 202 4.06 17.46 -2.46
C LEU A 202 4.14 16.52 -1.26
N VAL A 203 3.15 16.56 -0.36
CA VAL A 203 3.13 15.67 0.82
C VAL A 203 2.98 14.21 0.41
N LEU A 204 2.07 13.90 -0.52
CA LEU A 204 1.85 12.52 -0.97
C LEU A 204 3.07 11.98 -1.71
N SER A 205 3.64 12.73 -2.64
CA SER A 205 4.87 12.37 -3.35
C SER A 205 6.02 12.13 -2.38
N PHE A 206 6.19 12.99 -1.37
CA PHE A 206 7.22 12.79 -0.35
C PHE A 206 6.99 11.49 0.44
N CYS A 207 5.77 11.22 0.91
CA CYS A 207 5.45 9.97 1.61
C CYS A 207 5.63 8.74 0.72
N THR A 208 5.24 8.81 -0.56
CA THR A 208 5.44 7.74 -1.53
C THR A 208 6.91 7.48 -1.80
N LEU A 209 7.73 8.53 -1.98
CA LEU A 209 9.17 8.39 -2.17
C LEU A 209 9.85 7.73 -0.97
N LEU A 210 9.49 8.12 0.26
CA LEU A 210 10.00 7.47 1.47
C LEU A 210 9.60 5.99 1.51
N TYR A 211 8.34 5.68 1.26
CA TYR A 211 7.82 4.31 1.29
C TYR A 211 8.47 3.43 0.22
N CYS A 212 8.56 3.92 -1.02
CA CYS A 212 9.28 3.23 -2.10
C CYS A 212 10.76 3.07 -1.78
N GLY A 213 11.39 4.06 -1.16
CA GLY A 213 12.80 3.98 -0.72
C GLY A 213 13.05 2.84 0.25
N LEU A 214 12.12 2.55 1.17
CA LEU A 214 12.22 1.38 2.06
C LEU A 214 12.15 0.07 1.27
N PHE A 215 11.24 -0.06 0.31
CA PHE A 215 11.19 -1.25 -0.56
C PHE A 215 12.45 -1.40 -1.40
N THR A 216 12.93 -0.32 -1.99
CA THR A 216 14.18 -0.33 -2.76
C THR A 216 15.36 -0.74 -1.89
N SER A 217 15.45 -0.24 -0.66
CA SER A 217 16.47 -0.65 0.31
C SER A 217 16.39 -2.15 0.61
N TYR A 218 15.19 -2.66 0.91
CA TYR A 218 14.98 -4.09 1.12
C TYR A 218 15.42 -4.91 -0.10
N LEU A 219 14.90 -4.60 -1.30
CA LEU A 219 15.21 -5.34 -2.52
C LEU A 219 16.70 -5.31 -2.86
N TYR A 220 17.38 -4.19 -2.58
CA TYR A 220 18.80 -4.04 -2.89
C TYR A 220 19.70 -4.78 -1.90
N PHE A 221 19.50 -4.58 -0.59
CA PHE A 221 20.42 -5.12 0.42
C PHE A 221 20.07 -6.53 0.88
N ASN A 222 18.78 -6.83 1.02
CA ASN A 222 18.30 -8.01 1.76
C ASN A 222 17.44 -8.94 0.90
N GLY A 223 16.96 -8.50 -0.26
CA GLY A 223 16.17 -9.31 -1.17
C GLY A 223 16.99 -10.50 -1.66
N LYS A 224 16.42 -11.70 -1.57
CA LYS A 224 17.02 -12.94 -2.08
C LYS A 224 16.00 -13.71 -2.91
N ILE A 225 16.46 -14.37 -3.96
CA ILE A 225 15.68 -15.28 -4.80
C ILE A 225 16.35 -16.65 -4.72
N THR A 226 15.55 -17.69 -4.55
CA THR A 226 16.02 -19.07 -4.58
C THR A 226 15.99 -19.59 -6.01
N ASP A 227 17.12 -20.11 -6.49
CA ASP A 227 17.21 -20.75 -7.80
C ASP A 227 16.57 -22.15 -7.80
N SER A 228 16.39 -22.76 -8.98
CA SER A 228 15.87 -24.13 -9.14
C SER A 228 16.72 -25.19 -8.42
N ASP A 229 18.00 -24.90 -8.23
CA ASP A 229 18.95 -25.76 -7.52
C ASP A 229 18.95 -25.52 -5.99
N GLY A 230 18.13 -24.58 -5.50
CA GLY A 230 17.98 -24.27 -4.08
C GLY A 230 18.98 -23.24 -3.54
N GLU A 231 19.84 -22.66 -4.39
CA GLU A 231 20.80 -21.63 -3.98
C GLU A 231 20.14 -20.25 -3.83
N GLU A 232 20.45 -19.52 -2.75
CA GLU A 232 19.97 -18.15 -2.53
C GLU A 232 20.90 -17.14 -3.22
N ILE A 233 20.36 -16.43 -4.21
CA ILE A 233 21.07 -15.35 -4.92
C ILE A 233 20.49 -14.01 -4.47
N LYS A 234 21.34 -12.98 -4.27
CA LYS A 234 20.85 -11.63 -3.96
C LYS A 234 20.02 -11.10 -5.13
N PHE A 235 18.91 -10.44 -4.82
CA PHE A 235 17.96 -9.94 -5.80
C PHE A 235 18.61 -8.99 -6.81
N GLN A 236 19.51 -8.11 -6.37
CA GLN A 236 20.27 -7.22 -7.27
C GLN A 236 21.11 -7.99 -8.29
N ASP A 237 21.73 -9.10 -7.88
CA ASP A 237 22.60 -9.91 -8.74
C ASP A 237 21.74 -10.68 -9.73
N ALA A 238 20.59 -11.20 -9.29
CA ALA A 238 19.60 -11.82 -10.16
C ALA A 238 19.06 -10.84 -11.21
N VAL A 239 18.76 -9.60 -10.83
CA VAL A 239 18.33 -8.54 -11.77
C VAL A 239 19.44 -8.21 -12.76
N HIS A 240 20.69 -8.09 -12.29
CA HIS A 240 21.84 -7.85 -13.17
C HIS A 240 22.02 -9.00 -14.17
N HIS A 241 22.05 -10.25 -13.68
CA HIS A 241 22.17 -11.45 -14.52
C HIS A 241 21.04 -11.56 -15.54
N PHE A 242 19.80 -11.24 -15.15
CA PHE A 242 18.65 -11.21 -16.05
C PHE A 242 18.89 -10.27 -17.24
N PHE A 243 19.30 -9.02 -16.99
CA PHE A 243 19.54 -8.04 -18.06
C PHE A 243 20.79 -8.32 -18.89
N THR A 244 21.76 -9.07 -18.36
CA THR A 244 22.94 -9.53 -19.11
C THR A 244 22.75 -10.87 -19.80
N SER A 245 21.61 -11.54 -19.58
CA SER A 245 21.38 -12.89 -20.11
C SER A 245 21.19 -12.89 -21.64
N PRO A 246 21.60 -13.98 -22.32
CA PRO A 246 21.29 -14.16 -23.74
C PRO A 246 19.79 -14.04 -24.04
N TRP A 247 18.96 -14.58 -23.14
CA TRP A 247 17.50 -14.50 -23.24
C TRP A 247 16.99 -13.05 -23.33
N TRP A 248 17.54 -12.12 -22.55
CA TRP A 248 17.14 -10.71 -22.62
C TRP A 248 17.51 -10.06 -23.96
N LEU A 249 18.69 -10.41 -24.50
CA LEU A 249 19.09 -9.96 -25.84
C LEU A 249 18.16 -10.51 -26.91
N ASP A 250 17.82 -11.80 -26.85
CA ASP A 250 16.89 -12.46 -27.78
C ASP A 250 15.48 -11.87 -27.69
N LEU A 251 14.99 -11.60 -26.48
CA LEU A 251 13.72 -10.91 -26.27
C LEU A 251 13.72 -9.52 -26.90
N LYS A 252 14.77 -8.73 -26.64
CA LYS A 252 14.92 -7.39 -27.22
C LYS A 252 14.96 -7.45 -28.74
N GLN A 253 15.70 -8.40 -29.31
CA GLN A 253 15.78 -8.60 -30.75
C GLN A 253 14.42 -8.99 -31.33
N SER A 254 13.72 -9.94 -30.70
CA SER A 254 12.38 -10.38 -31.12
C SER A 254 11.35 -9.25 -31.12
N LEU A 255 11.40 -8.34 -30.13
CA LEU A 255 10.53 -7.16 -30.07
C LEU A 255 10.84 -6.17 -31.20
N VAL A 256 12.12 -5.94 -31.50
CA VAL A 256 12.57 -5.07 -32.60
C VAL A 256 12.16 -5.66 -33.95
N ASP A 257 12.34 -6.97 -34.14
CA ASP A 257 11.99 -7.67 -35.37
C ASP A 257 10.47 -7.64 -35.58
N THR A 258 9.69 -7.89 -34.52
CA THR A 258 8.22 -7.81 -34.57
C THR A 258 7.76 -6.39 -34.91
N TRP A 259 8.37 -5.36 -34.30
CA TRP A 259 8.06 -3.97 -34.61
C TRP A 259 8.38 -3.61 -36.07
N THR A 260 9.56 -4.00 -36.54
CA THR A 260 10.01 -3.75 -37.92
C THR A 260 9.10 -4.47 -38.92
N PHE A 261 8.76 -5.72 -38.64
CA PHE A 261 7.80 -6.48 -39.44
C PHE A 261 6.43 -5.80 -39.48
N ALA A 262 5.92 -5.32 -38.34
CA ALA A 262 4.66 -4.59 -38.24
C ALA A 262 4.66 -3.29 -39.06
N GLN A 263 5.79 -2.57 -39.10
CA GLN A 263 5.93 -1.35 -39.91
C GLN A 263 5.89 -1.64 -41.42
N HIS A 264 6.44 -2.76 -41.87
CA HIS A 264 6.48 -3.12 -43.29
C HIS A 264 5.21 -3.80 -43.80
N HIS A 265 4.57 -4.66 -43.00
CA HIS A 265 3.47 -5.53 -43.43
C HIS A 265 2.11 -5.17 -42.79
N GLY A 266 2.12 -4.26 -41.81
CA GLY A 266 0.93 -3.88 -41.05
C GLY A 266 0.60 -4.83 -39.91
N TRP A 267 -0.08 -4.30 -38.88
CA TRP A 267 -0.44 -5.04 -37.67
C TRP A 267 -1.42 -6.21 -37.90
N ALA A 268 -2.19 -6.19 -38.99
CA ALA A 268 -3.10 -7.27 -39.33
C ALA A 268 -2.34 -8.58 -39.66
N GLU A 269 -1.20 -8.48 -40.33
CA GLU A 269 -0.40 -9.66 -40.69
C GLU A 269 0.38 -10.21 -39.49
N VAL A 270 0.83 -9.33 -38.59
CA VAL A 270 1.39 -9.72 -37.28
C VAL A 270 0.37 -10.53 -36.48
N TRP A 271 -0.88 -10.05 -36.42
CA TRP A 271 -1.95 -10.73 -35.71
C TRP A 271 -2.28 -12.10 -36.31
N LYS A 272 -2.26 -12.20 -37.64
CA LYS A 272 -2.43 -13.47 -38.34
C LYS A 272 -1.33 -14.47 -37.99
N GLN A 273 -0.06 -14.05 -37.97
CA GLN A 273 1.04 -14.91 -37.53
C GLN A 273 0.90 -15.36 -36.08
N ILE A 274 0.47 -14.46 -35.19
CA ILE A 274 0.20 -14.82 -33.79
C ILE A 274 -0.90 -15.90 -33.71
N ILE A 275 -1.98 -15.74 -34.48
CA ILE A 275 -3.04 -16.76 -34.56
C ILE A 275 -2.47 -18.07 -35.09
N ASP A 276 -1.76 -18.05 -36.21
CA ASP A 276 -1.23 -19.28 -36.83
C ASP A 276 -0.23 -20.00 -35.88
N LEU A 277 0.63 -19.26 -35.18
CA LEU A 277 1.57 -19.80 -34.19
C LEU A 277 0.89 -20.28 -32.90
N SER A 278 -0.28 -19.73 -32.56
CA SER A 278 -1.06 -20.15 -31.38
C SER A 278 -1.77 -21.49 -31.57
N ASP A 279 -1.68 -22.09 -32.78
CA ASP A 279 -2.28 -23.38 -33.12
C ASP A 279 -3.74 -23.49 -32.66
N PRO A 280 -4.66 -22.66 -33.19
CA PRO A 280 -6.05 -22.58 -32.74
C PRO A 280 -6.83 -23.88 -32.97
N HIS A 281 -6.28 -24.81 -33.75
CA HIS A 281 -6.87 -26.13 -34.01
C HIS A 281 -6.16 -27.26 -33.25
N GLY A 282 -5.05 -26.96 -32.55
CA GLY A 282 -4.34 -27.88 -31.68
C GLY A 282 -3.63 -29.02 -32.42
N GLU A 283 -3.46 -28.92 -33.74
CA GLU A 283 -2.93 -30.01 -34.58
C GLU A 283 -1.46 -30.32 -34.22
N ILE A 284 -0.68 -29.28 -33.89
CA ILE A 284 0.74 -29.41 -33.54
C ILE A 284 0.90 -30.13 -32.18
N ASN A 285 0.00 -29.87 -31.23
CA ASN A 285 0.00 -30.56 -29.94
C ASN A 285 -0.58 -31.98 -30.02
N ALA A 286 -1.61 -32.20 -30.85
CA ALA A 286 -2.23 -33.50 -31.05
C ALA A 286 -1.25 -34.53 -31.64
N HIS A 287 -0.39 -34.11 -32.58
CA HIS A 287 0.64 -34.99 -33.14
C HIS A 287 1.73 -35.38 -32.13
N LYS A 288 2.05 -34.56 -31.12
CA LYS A 288 3.05 -34.91 -30.09
C LYS A 288 2.56 -35.98 -29.11
N VAL A 289 1.26 -35.98 -28.77
CA VAL A 289 0.68 -36.98 -27.85
C VAL A 289 0.52 -38.35 -28.51
N GLY A 290 0.27 -38.39 -29.83
CA GLY A 290 0.11 -39.64 -30.59
C GLY A 290 1.39 -40.47 -30.77
N TYR A 291 2.58 -39.89 -30.62
CA TYR A 291 3.87 -40.60 -30.67
C TYR A 291 4.42 -41.00 -29.29
N SER A 292 3.80 -40.52 -28.20
CA SER A 292 4.17 -40.87 -26.81
C SER A 292 3.22 -41.91 -26.17
N SER A 293 2.45 -42.62 -26.99
CA SER A 293 1.57 -43.73 -26.60
C SER A 293 2.18 -45.07 -26.97
#